data_AF-V6K5K1-F1
#
_entry.id   AF-V6K5K1-F1
#
_cell.length_a   1.000
_cell.length_b   1.000
_cell.length_c   1.000
_cell.angle_alpha   90.00
_cell.angle_beta   90.00
_cell.angle_gamma   90.00
#
_symmetry.space_group_name_H-M   'P 1'
#
loop_
_entity.id
_entity.type
_entity.pdbx_description
1 polymer ?
#
loop_
_entity_poly.entity_id
_entity_poly.type
_entity_poly.pdbx_seq_one_letter_code
_entity_poly.pdbx_strand_id
1 'polypeptide(L)' 'MRVINLAAPAARAGASAENAGTRTYHHRWPVRMHKVRQWYPSLGQHKVIWRGPYIKGPHQAPLLLRDTAYKVDV' A
#
# COMPACT_ATOMS: atom_id res chain seq x y z
N MET A 1 -27.39 9.28 1.62
CA MET A 1 -26.57 8.65 2.68
C MET A 1 -26.05 7.31 2.17
N ARG A 2 -24.72 7.14 2.02
CA ARG A 2 -24.11 5.87 1.57
C ARG A 2 -23.54 5.16 2.80
N VAL A 3 -24.14 4.03 3.17
CA VAL A 3 -23.67 3.22 4.30
C VAL A 3 -22.59 2.27 3.80
N ILE A 4 -21.42 2.27 4.43
CA ILE A 4 -20.30 1.41 4.07
C ILE A 4 -20.09 0.41 5.21
N ASN A 5 -20.26 -0.88 4.94
CA ASN A 5 -20.06 -1.92 5.94
C ASN A 5 -18.55 -2.23 6.03
N LEU A 6 -17.90 -1.93 7.15
CA LEU A 6 -16.48 -2.21 7.35
C LEU A 6 -16.28 -3.67 7.78
N ALA A 7 -15.72 -4.48 6.88
CA ALA A 7 -15.21 -5.80 7.26
C ALA A 7 -14.01 -5.65 8.22
N ALA A 8 -13.98 -6.46 9.28
CA ALA A 8 -12.91 -6.47 10.26
C ALA A 8 -11.54 -6.71 9.60
N PRO A 9 -10.45 -6.08 10.09
CA PRO A 9 -9.13 -6.28 9.52
C PRO A 9 -8.70 -7.74 9.72
N ALA A 10 -8.51 -8.47 8.61
CA ALA A 10 -7.87 -9.77 8.65
C ALA A 10 -6.47 -9.59 9.30
N ALA A 11 -6.18 -10.41 10.31
CA ALA A 11 -4.93 -10.38 11.04
C ALA A 11 -3.74 -10.31 10.07
N ARG A 12 -2.88 -9.30 10.25
CA ARG A 12 -1.61 -9.20 9.51
C ARG A 12 -0.67 -10.30 10.01
N ALA A 13 -0.74 -11.48 9.41
CA ALA A 13 0.31 -12.48 9.56
C ALA A 13 1.60 -11.90 8.96
N GLY A 14 2.62 -11.73 9.81
CA GLY A 14 3.97 -11.38 9.39
C GLY A 14 4.50 -12.45 8.46
N ALA A 15 4.68 -12.10 7.19
CA ALA A 15 5.31 -13.00 6.21
C ALA A 15 6.79 -12.64 6.12
N SER A 16 7.63 -13.50 6.72
CA SER A 16 9.07 -13.55 6.43
C SER A 16 9.28 -13.77 4.93
N ALA A 17 10.28 -13.10 4.38
CA ALA A 17 10.50 -12.92 2.94
C ALA A 17 10.89 -14.21 2.17
N GLU A 18 11.07 -15.34 2.85
CA GLU A 18 11.66 -16.56 2.29
C GLU A 18 10.66 -17.64 1.87
N ASN A 19 9.35 -17.45 2.06
CA ASN A 19 8.32 -18.41 1.61
C ASN A 19 7.06 -17.71 1.03
N ALA A 20 7.26 -16.59 0.35
CA ALA A 20 6.17 -15.88 -0.29
C ALA A 20 5.80 -16.57 -1.62
N GLY A 21 4.83 -17.48 -1.60
CA GLY A 21 4.08 -17.82 -2.81
C GLY A 21 3.69 -16.51 -3.51
N THR A 22 4.01 -16.38 -4.80
CA THR A 22 3.88 -15.12 -5.54
C THR A 22 2.46 -14.56 -5.39
N ARG A 23 2.31 -13.52 -4.57
CA ARG A 23 1.02 -12.89 -4.35
C ARG A 23 0.59 -12.20 -5.65
N THR A 24 -0.35 -12.81 -6.36
CA THR A 24 -0.94 -12.23 -7.57
C THR A 24 -1.93 -11.13 -7.17
N TYR A 25 -1.69 -9.91 -7.64
CA TYR A 25 -2.60 -8.79 -7.45
C TYR A 25 -3.51 -8.65 -8.66
N HIS A 26 -4.83 -8.58 -8.44
CA HIS A 26 -5.83 -8.39 -9.52
C HIS A 26 -6.27 -6.93 -9.69
N HIS A 27 -5.73 -6.02 -8.90
CA HIS A 27 -6.12 -4.62 -8.85
C HIS A 27 -4.89 -3.73 -8.75
N ARG A 28 -5.06 -2.46 -9.09
CA ARG A 28 -4.11 -1.39 -8.80
C ARG A 28 -4.69 -0.43 -7.76
N TRP A 29 -3.85 0.27 -7.01
CA TRP A 29 -4.30 1.17 -5.94
C TRP A 29 -3.37 2.40 -5.82
N PRO A 30 -3.90 3.56 -5.42
CA PRO A 30 -3.09 4.74 -5.14
C PRO A 30 -2.31 4.56 -3.85
N VAL A 31 -1.03 4.90 -3.87
CA VAL A 31 -0.15 4.97 -2.71
C VAL A 31 0.05 6.44 -2.37
N ARG A 32 -0.19 6.80 -1.10
CA ARG A 32 0.03 8.17 -0.59
C ARG A 32 1.52 8.47 -0.47
N MET A 33 1.83 9.76 -0.42
CA MET A 33 3.17 10.27 -0.10
C MET A 33 3.68 9.61 1.19
N HIS A 34 4.90 9.07 1.18
CA HIS A 34 5.50 8.45 2.36
C HIS A 34 7.02 8.55 2.37
N LYS A 35 7.59 8.47 3.58
CA LYS A 35 9.04 8.46 3.80
C LYS A 35 9.59 7.06 3.49
N VAL A 36 10.67 7.00 2.72
CA VAL A 36 11.39 5.76 2.38
C VAL A 36 12.89 5.95 2.60
N ARG A 37 13.57 4.91 3.08
CA ARG A 37 15.03 4.83 3.11
C ARG A 37 15.51 4.06 1.89
N GLN A 38 15.74 4.78 0.78
CA GLN A 38 16.08 4.19 -0.51
C GLN A 38 17.58 3.91 -0.63
N TRP A 39 17.92 2.70 -1.09
CA TRP A 39 19.28 2.33 -1.44
C TRP A 39 19.67 2.90 -2.81
N TYR A 40 20.85 3.52 -2.90
CA TYR A 40 21.45 3.99 -4.15
C TYR A 40 22.76 3.22 -4.41
N PRO A 41 22.74 2.17 -5.26
CA PRO A 41 23.90 1.34 -5.50
C PRO A 41 25.13 2.12 -5.98
N SER A 42 24.93 3.12 -6.85
CA SER A 42 26.00 3.98 -7.37
C SER A 42 26.69 4.84 -6.32
N LEU A 43 26.05 5.08 -5.17
CA LEU A 43 26.59 5.88 -4.08
C LEU A 43 26.99 5.03 -2.87
N GLY A 44 26.72 3.72 -2.89
CA GLY A 44 26.97 2.84 -1.76
C GLY A 44 26.26 3.25 -0.46
N GLN A 45 25.16 4.02 -0.53
CA GLN A 45 24.47 4.52 0.65
C GLN A 45 22.94 4.50 0.55
N HIS A 46 22.31 4.48 1.72
CA HIS A 46 20.88 4.74 1.85
C HIS A 46 20.61 6.24 2.00
N LYS A 47 19.58 6.74 1.32
CA LYS A 47 19.07 8.12 1.51
C LYS A 47 17.61 8.08 1.94
N VAL A 48 17.26 8.97 2.85
CA VAL A 48 15.88 9.19 3.24
C VAL A 48 15.25 10.13 2.22
N ILE A 49 14.17 9.69 1.59
CA ILE A 49 13.41 10.50 0.63
C ILE A 49 11.92 10.50 0.99
N TRP A 50 11.21 11.51 0.51
CA TRP A 50 9.76 11.52 0.45
C TRP A 50 9.33 11.09 -0.94
N ARG A 51 8.72 9.91 -1.05
CA ARG A 51 8.21 9.40 -2.31
C ARG A 51 6.81 9.98 -2.54
N GLY A 52 6.65 10.69 -3.65
CA GLY A 52 5.37 11.25 -4.09
C GLY A 52 4.28 10.20 -4.28
N PRO A 53 3.00 10.60 -4.40
CA PRO A 53 1.91 9.69 -4.69
C PRO A 53 2.10 8.96 -6.03
N TYR A 54 1.73 7.68 -6.09
CA TYR A 54 1.79 6.88 -7.34
C TYR A 54 0.78 5.72 -7.32
N ILE A 55 0.52 5.13 -8.49
CA ILE A 55 -0.32 3.94 -8.62
C ILE A 55 0.55 2.68 -8.56
N LYS A 56 0.21 1.73 -7.67
CA LYS A 56 0.86 0.42 -7.56
C LYS A 56 -0.07 -0.67 -8.08
N GLY A 57 0.49 -1.74 -8.64
CA GLY A 57 -0.24 -2.91 -9.13
C GLY A 57 -0.07 -3.10 -10.64
N PRO A 58 -0.67 -4.15 -11.23
CA PRO A 58 -0.59 -4.40 -12.66
C PRO A 58 -1.20 -3.26 -13.48
N HIS A 59 -0.55 -2.88 -14.57
CA HIS A 59 -0.91 -1.68 -15.34
C HIS A 59 -2.36 -1.71 -15.87
N GLN A 60 -2.80 -2.89 -16.33
CA GLN A 60 -4.14 -3.13 -16.92
C GLN A 60 -5.21 -3.53 -15.90
N ALA A 61 -4.87 -3.67 -14.61
CA ALA A 61 -5.83 -4.06 -13.59
C ALA A 61 -6.76 -2.90 -13.20
N PRO A 62 -8.01 -3.15 -12.78
CA PRO A 62 -8.92 -2.11 -12.30
C PRO A 62 -8.35 -1.33 -11.10
N LEU A 63 -8.64 -0.02 -11.06
CA LEU A 63 -8.21 0.86 -9.97
C LEU A 63 -9.16 0.76 -8.78
N LEU A 64 -8.64 0.36 -7.62
CA LEU A 64 -9.34 0.43 -6.35
C LEU A 64 -9.16 1.80 -5.71
N LEU A 65 -10.25 2.58 -5.66
CA LEU A 65 -10.37 3.77 -4.83
C LEU A 65 -11.09 3.38 -3.54
N ARG A 66 -10.50 3.73 -2.39
CA ARG A 66 -11.11 3.51 -1.07
C ARG A 66 -11.42 4.87 -0.45
N ASP A 67 -12.68 5.09 -0.13
CA ASP A 67 -13.10 6.20 0.71
C ASP A 67 -12.63 5.91 2.14
N THR A 68 -11.93 6.87 2.76
CA THR A 68 -11.56 6.77 4.17
C THR A 68 -12.70 7.35 5.01
N ALA A 69 -13.35 6.51 5.81
CA ALA A 69 -14.36 6.95 6.77
C ALA A 69 -13.73 7.03 8.17
N TYR A 70 -14.00 8.11 8.89
CA TYR A 70 -13.63 8.29 10.29
C TYR A 70 -14.88 8.12 11.15
N LYS A 71 -14.81 7.26 12.17
CA LYS A 71 -15.81 7.25 13.24
C LYS A 71 -15.40 8.31 14.25
N VAL A 72 -16.27 9.28 14.49
CA VAL A 72 -16.11 10.24 15.59
C VAL A 72 -16.87 9.68 16.77
N ASP A 73 -16.17 9.34 17.84
CA ASP A 73 -16.80 9.04 19.12
C ASP A 73 -17.14 10.39 19.78
N VAL A 74 -18.44 10.59 20.08
CA VAL A 74 -19.00 11.75 20.78
C VAL A 74 -19.31 11.36 22.22
#